data_AF-A0A2E3IY05-F1
#
_entry.id   AF-A0A2E3IY05-F1
#
_cell.length_a   1.000
_cell.length_b   1.000
_cell.length_c   1.000
_cell.angle_alpha   90.00
_cell.angle_beta   90.00
_cell.angle_gamma   90.00
#
_symmetry.space_group_name_H-M   'P 1'
#
loop_
_entity.id
_entity.type
_entity.pdbx_description
1 polymer ?
#
loop_
_entity_poly.entity_id
_entity_poly.type
_entity_poly.pdbx_seq_one_letter_code
_entity_poly.pdbx_strand_id
1 'polypeptide(L)' 'MSWLHIQNANVFAPKELGTSDILWREGRIVSVGQHLDPPDFADSQTVDANGRILLPGVVDN' A
#
# COMPACT_ATOMS: atom_id res chain seq x y z
N MET A 1 -13.99 -4.55 -10.15
CA MET A 1 -13.35 -4.41 -8.82
C MET A 1 -12.09 -3.59 -9.03
N SER A 2 -11.91 -2.48 -8.31
CA SER A 2 -10.82 -1.52 -8.52
C SER A 2 -9.56 -1.88 -7.74
N TRP A 3 -8.42 -1.35 -8.18
CA TRP A 3 -7.18 -1.35 -7.42
C TRP A 3 -7.25 -0.30 -6.31
N LEU A 4 -6.55 -0.57 -5.21
CA LEU A 4 -6.22 0.43 -4.21
C LEU A 4 -4.72 0.71 -4.28
N HIS A 5 -4.36 1.98 -4.45
CA HIS A 5 -2.99 2.46 -4.44
C HIS A 5 -2.80 3.38 -3.24
N ILE A 6 -2.11 2.89 -2.22
CA ILE A 6 -1.76 3.70 -1.05
C ILE A 6 -0.37 4.27 -1.33
N GLN A 7 -0.23 5.59 -1.36
CA GLN A 7 1.02 6.27 -1.67
C GLN A 7 1.69 6.82 -0.42
N ASN A 8 3.02 6.96 -0.47
CA ASN A 8 3.81 7.73 0.49
C ASN A 8 3.61 7.34 1.97
N ALA A 9 3.38 6.06 2.27
CA ALA A 9 3.25 5.59 3.64
C ALA A 9 4.63 5.29 4.23
N ASN A 10 4.88 5.56 5.52
CA ASN A 10 6.01 4.97 6.22
C ASN A 10 5.64 3.54 6.66
N VAL A 11 6.14 2.53 5.95
CA VAL A 11 5.69 1.14 6.10
C VAL A 11 6.58 0.38 7.08
N PHE A 12 5.97 -0.41 7.98
CA PHE A 12 6.68 -1.33 8.86
C PHE A 12 6.17 -2.77 8.69
N ALA A 13 7.05 -3.74 8.42
CA ALA A 13 6.65 -5.15 8.21
C ALA A 13 7.76 -6.20 8.50
N PRO A 14 8.03 -6.57 9.76
CA PRO A 14 7.81 -5.79 10.98
C PRO A 14 8.89 -4.71 11.16
N LYS A 15 9.98 -4.74 10.39
CA LYS A 15 10.99 -3.68 10.35
C LYS A 15 10.51 -2.52 9.48
N GLU A 16 11.05 -1.32 9.72
CA GLU A 16 10.81 -0.16 8.86
C GLU A 16 11.34 -0.44 7.44
N LEU A 17 10.49 -0.20 6.44
CA LEU A 17 10.81 -0.26 5.02
C LEU A 17 11.01 1.15 4.43
N GLY A 18 10.72 2.19 5.22
CA GLY A 18 10.73 3.59 4.81
C GLY A 18 9.47 4.00 4.06
N THR A 19 9.54 5.16 3.40
CA THR A 19 8.44 5.67 2.57
C THR A 19 8.25 4.76 1.37
N SER A 20 7.03 4.24 1.21
CA SER A 20 6.65 3.27 0.16
C SER A 20 5.18 3.39 -0.20
N ASP A 21 4.86 2.87 -1.38
CA ASP A 21 3.52 2.68 -1.90
C ASP A 21 3.09 1.21 -1.73
N ILE A 22 1.78 0.99 -1.65
CA ILE A 22 1.15 -0.33 -1.61
C ILE A 22 0.16 -0.43 -2.76
N LEU A 23 0.30 -1.47 -3.58
CA LEU A 23 -0.73 -1.89 -4.52
C LEU A 23 -1.52 -3.04 -3.90
N TRP A 24 -2.83 -2.85 -3.79
CA TRP A 24 -3.75 -3.83 -3.24
C TRP A 24 -4.88 -4.12 -4.23
N ARG A 25 -5.26 -5.39 -4.33
CA ARG A 25 -6.37 -5.84 -5.17
C ARG A 25 -6.98 -7.12 -4.61
N GLU A 26 -8.30 -7.22 -4.65
CA GLU A 26 -9.05 -8.45 -4.35
C GLU A 26 -8.66 -9.07 -2.99
N GLY A 27 -8.52 -8.25 -1.95
CA GLY A 27 -8.20 -8.73 -0.60
C GLY A 27 -6.72 -9.02 -0.37
N ARG A 28 -5.83 -8.74 -1.34
CA ARG A 28 -4.41 -9.09 -1.27
C ARG A 28 -3.51 -7.89 -1.56
N ILE A 29 -2.37 -7.85 -0.88
CA ILE A 29 -1.25 -6.99 -1.25
C ILE A 29 -0.60 -7.61 -2.50
N VAL A 30 -0.56 -6.84 -3.59
CA VAL A 30 0.04 -7.23 -4.86
C VAL A 30 1.50 -6.81 -4.92
N SER A 31 1.82 -5.61 -4.45
CA SER A 31 3.18 -5.08 -4.43
C SER A 31 3.39 -4.06 -3.30
N VAL A 32 4.64 -3.96 -2.86
CA VAL A 32 5.13 -2.98 -1.87
C VAL A 32 6.46 -2.44 -2.40
N GLY A 33 6.61 -1.13 -2.50
CA GLY A 33 7.83 -0.52 -3.03
C GLY A 33 7.68 0.97 -3.27
N GLN A 34 8.74 1.61 -3.77
CA GLN A 34 8.73 3.04 -4.06
C GLN A 34 8.28 3.31 -5.49
N HIS A 35 7.56 4.41 -5.71
CA HIS A 35 7.13 4.88 -7.03
C HIS A 35 6.36 3.79 -7.80
N LEU A 36 5.40 3.16 -7.13
CA LEU A 36 4.55 2.16 -7.78
C LEU A 36 3.40 2.86 -8.50
N ASP A 37 3.02 2.32 -9.65
CA ASP A 37 1.80 2.71 -10.36
C ASP A 37 0.89 1.49 -10.55
N PRO A 38 -0.43 1.62 -10.38
CA PRO A 38 -1.36 0.59 -10.82
C PRO A 38 -1.29 0.46 -12.36
N PRO A 39 -1.70 -0.70 -12.94
CA PRO A 39 -1.70 -0.84 -14.40
C PRO A 39 -2.54 0.25 -15.08
N ASP A 40 -2.04 0.85 -16.16
CA ASP A 40 -2.67 2.00 -16.84
C ASP A 40 -4.13 1.78 -17.28
N PHE A 41 -4.49 0.53 -17.58
CA PHE A 41 -5.83 0.14 -18.01
C PHE A 41 -6.78 -0.14 -16.84
N ALA A 42 -6.32 -0.02 -15.60
CA ALA A 42 -7.05 -0.42 -14.43
C ALA A 42 -7.73 0.75 -13.72
N ASP A 43 -8.99 0.54 -13.35
CA ASP A 43 -9.67 1.43 -12.43
C ASP A 43 -9.00 1.36 -11.06
N SER A 44 -8.58 2.50 -10.52
CA SER A 44 -7.82 2.58 -9.27
C SER A 44 -8.30 3.72 -8.39
N GLN A 45 -8.34 3.44 -7.09
CA GLN A 45 -8.51 4.45 -6.05
C GLN A 45 -7.15 4.73 -5.43
N THR A 46 -6.74 5.98 -5.44
CA THR A 46 -5.50 6.42 -4.80
C THR A 46 -5.78 7.04 -3.44
N VAL A 47 -4.95 6.70 -2.46
CA VAL A 47 -4.93 7.30 -1.14
C VAL A 47 -3.50 7.74 -0.83
N ASP A 48 -3.26 9.04 -0.74
CA ASP A 48 -1.97 9.56 -0.29
C ASP A 48 -1.90 9.53 1.25
N ALA A 49 -1.04 8.66 1.77
CA ALA A 49 -0.83 8.49 3.20
C ALA A 49 -0.03 9.66 3.82
N ASN A 50 0.59 10.55 3.03
CA ASN A 50 1.28 11.74 3.50
C ASN A 50 2.30 11.45 4.63
N GLY A 51 3.10 10.39 4.47
CA GLY A 51 4.11 9.97 5.44
C GLY A 51 3.54 9.29 6.70
N ARG A 52 2.23 9.05 6.78
CA ARG A 52 1.63 8.31 7.90
C ARG A 52 2.17 6.89 7.98
N ILE A 53 2.15 6.35 9.19
CA ILE A 53 2.57 4.99 9.47
C ILE A 53 1.54 3.99 8.92
N LEU A 54 2.02 2.99 8.18
CA LEU A 54 1.24 1.85 7.73
C LEU A 54 1.80 0.57 8.35
N LEU A 55 0.94 -0.19 9.01
CA LEU A 55 1.26 -1.42 9.73
C LEU A 55 0.36 -2.57 9.22
N PRO A 56 0.84 -3.83 9.29
CA PRO A 56 -0.06 -4.97 9.31
C PRO A 56 -1.12 -4.79 10.40
N GLY A 57 -2.34 -5.26 10.13
CA GLY A 57 -3.38 -5.34 11.15
C GLY A 57 -2.91 -6.22 12.32
N VAL A 58 -3.24 -5.80 13.55
CA VAL A 58 -2.90 -6.56 14.75
C VAL A 58 -3.66 -7.90 14.72
N VAL A 59 -2.95 -8.99 15.04
CA VAL A 59 -3.54 -10.31 15.25
C VAL A 59 -3.68 -10.52 16.75
N ASP A 60 -4.92 -10.66 17.23
CA ASP A 60 -5.26 -10.96 18.61
C ASP A 60 -5.79 -12.40 18.67
N ASN A 61 -5.24 -13.22 19.57
CA ASN A 61 -5.44 -14.67 19.62
C ASN A 61 -6.38 -15.08 20.75
#